data_AF-A0A8H6ZWW5-F1
#
_entry.id   AF-A0A8H6ZWW5-F1
#
_cell.length_a   1.000
_cell.length_b   1.000
_cell.length_c   1.000
_cell.angle_alpha   90.00
_cell.angle_beta   90.00
_cell.angle_gamma   90.00
#
_symmetry.space_group_name_H-M   'P 1'
#
loop_
_entity.id
_entity.type
_entity.pdbx_description
1 polymer ?
#
loop_
_entity_poly.entity_id
_entity_poly.type
_entity_poly.pdbx_seq_one_letter_code
_entity_poly.pdbx_strand_id
1 'polypeptide(L)'
;MADSSPVIPVHLLVLVHGMWGNPGHLAEMARIIRETKEEAGPDGIKLHVLLAETNREDSTYDGIDWGAERVAEEVIQEVEKLANEGKRVARFSVTGYSLGGLVSRYLVGILYQRKFFEDVQPVNFNTVATPHIGLLRYSSILSSLTFALGSRLLSRTGEQFYCVDKWSSTGRPLLEVLADPNRIFYQALSKFKNIRIYANAVNDMTVPYTTAAIELQDPFADMSTTGLEIDLQENYCPLIESMTVPPSPPPPPPSPRLLSLAWFKRFSSTRPFLPPFLQFRFPFNILLYVSLPLLIPVAILTALTHFALATHSSRRRIKLLEKDAPAHGRLSHVLAQLEKQVEDAVAEFIDSSDPDENEASSSPPLHIKGKPGKPSSAQPILSPVQKRIVASLNKLPIKKELAYIDGVRNSHATIVCRDVKRFDFHRRGEGVLKHWANSFTL
;
A
#
# COMPACT_ATOMS: atom_id res chain seq x y z
N MET A 1 21.82 -23.88 -40.46
CA MET A 1 20.38 -23.69 -40.19
C MET A 1 20.28 -23.38 -38.71
N ALA A 2 20.03 -22.13 -38.32
CA ALA A 2 19.87 -21.78 -36.92
C ALA A 2 18.58 -22.39 -36.40
N ASP A 3 18.68 -23.10 -35.29
CA ASP A 3 17.59 -23.76 -34.56
C ASP A 3 16.51 -22.74 -34.20
N SER A 4 15.46 -22.66 -35.02
CA SER A 4 14.32 -21.75 -34.83
C SER A 4 13.28 -22.42 -33.92
N SER A 5 13.70 -22.78 -32.71
CA SER A 5 12.77 -23.17 -31.67
C SER A 5 11.79 -22.01 -31.40
N PRO A 6 10.46 -22.23 -31.39
CA PRO A 6 9.48 -21.16 -31.28
C PRO A 6 9.58 -20.44 -29.93
N VAL A 7 9.79 -19.12 -29.96
CA VAL A 7 9.89 -18.29 -28.76
C VAL A 7 8.53 -18.22 -28.06
N ILE A 8 8.46 -18.69 -26.82
CA ILE A 8 7.20 -18.76 -26.06
C ILE A 8 6.92 -17.39 -25.43
N PRO A 9 5.81 -16.70 -25.77
CA PRO A 9 5.48 -15.43 -25.16
C PRO A 9 4.94 -15.62 -23.75
N VAL A 10 5.37 -14.80 -22.80
CA VAL A 10 4.95 -14.85 -21.40
C VAL A 10 4.47 -13.50 -20.87
N HIS A 11 3.55 -13.56 -19.92
CA HIS A 11 3.12 -12.43 -19.11
C HIS A 11 3.85 -12.49 -17.77
N LEU A 12 4.80 -11.59 -17.55
CA LEU A 12 5.50 -11.47 -16.27
C LEU A 12 4.63 -10.72 -15.27
N LEU A 13 4.19 -11.41 -14.22
CA LEU A 13 3.53 -10.83 -13.04
C LEU A 13 4.53 -10.75 -11.88
N VAL A 14 4.79 -9.54 -11.40
CA VAL A 14 5.65 -9.29 -10.24
C VAL A 14 4.78 -9.08 -8.99
N LEU A 15 5.02 -9.83 -7.93
CA LEU A 15 4.36 -9.69 -6.64
C LEU A 15 5.32 -9.07 -5.62
N VAL A 16 4.94 -7.94 -5.01
CA VAL A 16 5.80 -7.17 -4.10
C VAL A 16 5.16 -7.07 -2.72
N HIS A 17 5.84 -7.59 -1.70
CA HIS A 17 5.32 -7.66 -0.33
C HIS A 17 5.46 -6.34 0.45
N GLY A 18 4.81 -6.28 1.62
CA GLY A 18 4.79 -5.11 2.51
C GLY A 18 5.98 -5.01 3.48
N MET A 19 5.95 -3.99 4.34
CA MET A 19 6.95 -3.74 5.38
C MET A 19 7.07 -4.90 6.37
N TRP A 20 8.29 -5.16 6.85
CA TRP A 20 8.64 -6.30 7.72
C TRP A 20 8.23 -7.65 7.14
N GLY A 21 8.08 -7.69 5.82
CA GLY A 21 7.59 -8.85 5.11
C GLY A 21 8.68 -9.73 4.54
N ASN A 22 8.23 -10.83 3.95
CA ASN A 22 8.98 -11.68 3.04
C ASN A 22 8.03 -12.19 1.96
N PRO A 23 8.53 -12.80 0.88
CA PRO A 23 7.71 -13.36 -0.21
C PRO A 23 6.62 -14.34 0.25
N GLY A 24 6.86 -15.07 1.34
CA GLY A 24 5.88 -15.99 1.92
C GLY A 24 4.57 -15.31 2.33
N HIS A 25 4.58 -14.00 2.63
CA HIS A 25 3.37 -13.23 2.92
C HIS A 25 2.41 -13.10 1.73
N LEU A 26 2.90 -13.36 0.51
CA LEU A 26 2.11 -13.39 -0.72
C LEU A 26 1.97 -14.81 -1.29
N ALA A 27 2.28 -15.85 -0.51
CA ALA A 27 2.21 -17.23 -0.98
C ALA A 27 0.80 -17.62 -1.44
N GLU A 28 -0.24 -17.23 -0.69
CA GLU A 28 -1.63 -17.50 -1.09
C GLU A 28 -2.02 -16.73 -2.36
N MET A 29 -1.57 -15.48 -2.49
CA MET A 29 -1.78 -14.69 -3.70
C MET A 29 -1.12 -15.36 -4.92
N ALA A 30 0.12 -15.80 -4.78
CA ALA A 30 0.85 -16.52 -5.82
C ALA A 30 0.23 -17.88 -6.17
N ARG A 31 -0.26 -18.61 -5.16
CA ARG A 31 -0.96 -19.89 -5.36
C ARG A 31 -2.25 -19.69 -6.15
N ILE A 32 -3.12 -18.78 -5.70
CA ILE A 32 -4.43 -18.53 -6.30
C ILE A 32 -4.31 -18.05 -7.75
N ILE A 33 -3.38 -17.13 -8.07
CA ILE A 33 -3.22 -16.66 -9.46
C ILE A 33 -2.71 -17.76 -10.38
N ARG A 34 -1.79 -18.62 -9.90
CA ARG A 34 -1.27 -19.75 -10.69
C ARG A 34 -2.36 -20.77 -10.99
N GLU A 35 -3.20 -21.10 -10.00
CA GLU A 35 -4.35 -21.98 -10.19
C GLU A 35 -5.40 -21.36 -11.12
N THR A 36 -5.64 -20.05 -11.00
CA THR A 36 -6.66 -19.35 -11.81
C THR A 36 -6.24 -19.14 -13.26
N LYS A 37 -4.93 -19.02 -13.52
CA LYS A 37 -4.34 -18.74 -14.85
C LYS A 37 -3.35 -19.83 -15.25
N GLU A 38 -3.67 -21.09 -14.92
CA GLU A 38 -2.85 -22.25 -15.24
C GLU A 38 -2.74 -22.45 -16.76
N GLU A 39 -3.86 -22.29 -17.45
CA GLU A 39 -3.93 -22.40 -18.91
C GLU A 39 -3.41 -21.12 -19.58
N ALA A 40 -2.83 -21.29 -20.77
CA ALA A 40 -2.41 -20.16 -21.59
C ALA A 40 -3.63 -19.33 -22.01
N GLY A 41 -3.42 -18.03 -22.18
CA GLY A 41 -4.45 -17.15 -22.73
C GLY A 41 -4.85 -17.55 -24.15
N PRO A 42 -5.97 -17.01 -24.69
CA PRO A 42 -6.41 -17.29 -26.06
C PRO A 42 -5.37 -16.98 -27.14
N ASP A 43 -4.38 -16.14 -26.83
CA ASP A 43 -3.26 -15.75 -27.67
C ASP A 43 -1.97 -16.56 -27.41
N GLY A 44 -2.06 -17.64 -26.64
CA GLY A 44 -0.95 -18.52 -26.31
C GLY A 44 0.01 -17.99 -25.25
N ILE A 45 -0.27 -16.83 -24.64
CA ILE A 45 0.57 -16.23 -23.60
C ILE A 45 0.42 -16.97 -22.28
N LYS A 46 1.54 -17.39 -21.69
CA LYS A 46 1.57 -18.07 -20.38
C LYS A 46 1.92 -17.11 -19.26
N LEU A 47 1.30 -17.30 -18.10
CA LEU A 47 1.64 -16.54 -16.89
C LEU A 47 2.99 -16.99 -16.33
N HIS A 48 3.87 -16.03 -16.03
CA HIS A 48 5.07 -16.25 -15.23
C HIS A 48 5.03 -15.36 -14.00
N VAL A 49 5.15 -15.93 -12.81
CA VAL A 49 5.01 -15.19 -11.54
C VAL A 49 6.36 -15.07 -10.85
N LEU A 50 6.84 -13.85 -10.70
CA LEU A 50 8.01 -13.48 -9.90
C LEU A 50 7.54 -12.94 -8.55
N LEU A 51 7.98 -13.54 -7.45
CA LEU A 51 7.79 -12.99 -6.10
C LEU A 51 9.07 -12.25 -5.72
N ALA A 52 8.99 -10.92 -5.56
CA ALA A 52 10.16 -10.10 -5.29
C ALA A 52 10.80 -10.45 -3.94
N GLU A 53 12.09 -10.78 -3.93
CA GLU A 53 12.81 -11.32 -2.77
C GLU A 53 13.73 -10.34 -2.07
N THR A 54 14.22 -9.31 -2.76
CA THR A 54 15.32 -8.45 -2.26
C THR A 54 14.92 -7.53 -1.12
N ASN A 55 13.62 -7.26 -0.95
CA ASN A 55 13.10 -6.36 0.07
C ASN A 55 12.69 -7.05 1.38
N ARG A 56 13.26 -8.20 1.73
CA ARG A 56 12.93 -8.93 2.96
C ARG A 56 13.33 -8.17 4.23
N GLU A 57 12.50 -8.29 5.26
CA GLU A 57 12.80 -7.93 6.65
C GLU A 57 13.33 -6.47 6.79
N ASP A 58 14.54 -6.30 7.34
CA ASP A 58 15.15 -5.00 7.63
C ASP A 58 15.43 -4.17 6.38
N SER A 59 15.51 -4.77 5.19
CA SER A 59 15.67 -4.05 3.92
C SER A 59 14.45 -3.15 3.62
N THR A 60 13.29 -3.44 4.22
CA THR A 60 12.07 -2.61 4.07
C THR A 60 12.18 -1.22 4.71
N TYR A 61 13.20 -0.96 5.53
CA TYR A 61 13.46 0.36 6.11
C TYR A 61 14.20 1.30 5.15
N ASP A 62 14.75 0.75 4.05
CA ASP A 62 15.65 1.50 3.15
C ASP A 62 14.92 2.52 2.27
N GLY A 63 13.59 2.60 2.32
CA GLY A 63 12.78 3.48 1.50
C GLY A 63 12.14 2.78 0.30
N ILE A 64 11.08 3.41 -0.20
CA ILE A 64 10.30 3.00 -1.38
C ILE A 64 11.19 3.02 -2.63
N ASP A 65 12.02 4.06 -2.76
CA ASP A 65 12.94 4.28 -3.87
C ASP A 65 13.99 3.17 -3.95
N TRP A 66 14.74 2.93 -2.86
CA TRP A 66 15.74 1.85 -2.84
C TRP A 66 15.11 0.47 -2.97
N GLY A 67 13.93 0.27 -2.38
CA GLY A 67 13.20 -0.98 -2.56
C GLY A 67 12.82 -1.23 -4.02
N ALA A 68 12.41 -0.19 -4.74
CA ALA A 68 12.03 -0.30 -6.14
C ALA A 68 13.23 -0.53 -7.07
N GLU A 69 14.38 0.10 -6.80
CA GLU A 69 15.62 -0.17 -7.57
C GLU A 69 16.02 -1.64 -7.46
N ARG A 70 15.96 -2.24 -6.27
CA ARG A 70 16.25 -3.67 -6.09
C ARG A 70 15.25 -4.57 -6.82
N VAL A 71 13.95 -4.26 -6.75
CA VAL A 71 12.95 -5.04 -7.51
C VAL A 71 13.13 -4.85 -9.02
N ALA A 72 13.54 -3.67 -9.49
CA ALA A 72 13.83 -3.45 -10.89
C ALA A 72 14.98 -4.34 -11.37
N GLU A 73 16.04 -4.50 -10.57
CA GLU A 73 17.13 -5.44 -10.86
C GLU A 73 16.62 -6.89 -10.94
N GLU A 74 15.76 -7.33 -10.01
CA GLU A 74 15.14 -8.66 -10.07
C GLU A 74 14.31 -8.87 -11.34
N VAL A 75 13.56 -7.85 -11.77
CA VAL A 75 12.75 -7.91 -13.00
C VAL A 75 13.64 -8.10 -14.22
N ILE A 76 14.73 -7.33 -14.34
CA ILE A 76 15.66 -7.44 -15.47
C ILE A 76 16.34 -8.82 -15.49
N GLN A 77 16.82 -9.28 -14.34
CA GLN A 77 17.44 -10.61 -14.22
C GLN A 77 16.47 -11.74 -14.60
N GLU A 78 15.20 -11.64 -14.19
CA GLU A 78 14.20 -12.65 -14.55
C GLU A 78 13.84 -12.58 -16.05
N VAL A 79 13.81 -11.39 -16.65
CA VAL A 79 13.61 -11.23 -18.11
C VAL A 79 14.76 -11.89 -18.88
N GLU A 80 16.01 -11.66 -18.49
CA GLU A 80 17.19 -12.27 -19.10
C GLU A 80 17.19 -13.79 -18.95
N LYS A 81 16.87 -14.28 -17.75
CA LYS A 81 16.73 -15.71 -17.48
C LYS A 81 15.65 -16.35 -18.37
N LEU A 82 14.49 -15.72 -18.50
CA LEU A 82 13.42 -16.20 -19.38
C LEU A 82 13.85 -16.20 -20.85
N ALA A 83 14.59 -15.19 -21.30
CA ALA A 83 15.16 -15.16 -22.65
C ALA A 83 16.11 -16.33 -22.90
N ASN A 84 16.98 -16.65 -21.94
CA ASN A 84 17.88 -17.81 -22.01
C ASN A 84 17.13 -19.15 -22.02
N GLU A 85 15.91 -19.20 -21.48
CA GLU A 85 14.99 -20.36 -21.54
C GLU A 85 14.15 -20.39 -22.84
N GLY A 86 14.41 -19.52 -23.81
CA GLY A 86 13.65 -19.45 -25.06
C GLY A 86 12.27 -18.80 -24.92
N LYS A 87 12.02 -18.05 -23.85
CA LYS A 87 10.77 -17.33 -23.59
C LYS A 87 10.97 -15.83 -23.79
N ARG A 88 9.92 -15.13 -24.25
CA ARG A 88 9.94 -13.66 -24.38
C ARG A 88 8.86 -13.04 -23.53
N VAL A 89 9.24 -12.10 -22.67
CA VAL A 89 8.29 -11.30 -21.90
C VAL A 89 7.56 -10.36 -22.86
N ALA A 90 6.27 -10.63 -23.09
CA ALA A 90 5.42 -9.84 -23.99
C ALA A 90 4.51 -8.88 -23.21
N ARG A 91 4.15 -9.25 -21.97
CA ARG A 91 3.27 -8.49 -21.08
C ARG A 91 3.88 -8.37 -19.71
N PHE A 92 3.61 -7.24 -19.05
CA PHE A 92 4.04 -6.98 -17.70
C PHE A 92 2.86 -6.55 -16.83
N SER A 93 2.80 -7.13 -15.64
CA SER A 93 1.91 -6.70 -14.57
C SER A 93 2.64 -6.69 -13.24
N VAL A 94 2.17 -5.85 -12.33
CA VAL A 94 2.69 -5.78 -10.97
C VAL A 94 1.55 -5.70 -9.98
N THR A 95 1.65 -6.45 -8.88
CA THR A 95 0.74 -6.37 -7.74
C THR A 95 1.52 -6.15 -6.46
N GLY A 96 1.26 -5.04 -5.78
CA GLY A 96 1.93 -4.70 -4.52
C GLY A 96 0.99 -4.73 -3.33
N TYR A 97 1.44 -5.28 -2.20
CA TYR A 97 0.69 -5.29 -0.94
C TYR A 97 1.31 -4.31 0.05
N SER A 98 0.50 -3.43 0.66
CA SER A 98 0.97 -2.46 1.67
C SER A 98 2.10 -1.60 1.10
N LEU A 99 3.25 -1.50 1.78
CA LEU A 99 4.48 -0.85 1.26
C LEU A 99 4.81 -1.28 -0.17
N GLY A 100 4.61 -2.56 -0.50
CA GLY A 100 4.90 -3.12 -1.81
C GLY A 100 4.15 -2.41 -2.93
N GLY A 101 2.95 -1.88 -2.69
CA GLY A 101 2.23 -1.09 -3.71
C GLY A 101 2.88 0.26 -3.99
N LEU A 102 3.50 0.90 -3.00
CA LEU A 102 4.27 2.13 -3.21
C LEU A 102 5.59 1.83 -3.94
N VAL A 103 6.25 0.73 -3.56
CA VAL A 103 7.44 0.22 -4.28
C VAL A 103 7.08 -0.05 -5.74
N SER A 104 5.93 -0.69 -6.02
CA SER A 104 5.44 -0.92 -7.39
C SER A 104 5.19 0.37 -8.16
N ARG A 105 4.66 1.43 -7.53
CA ARG A 105 4.47 2.74 -8.18
C ARG A 105 5.80 3.37 -8.61
N TYR A 106 6.83 3.24 -7.79
CA TYR A 106 8.17 3.72 -8.15
C TYR A 106 8.81 2.83 -9.23
N LEU A 107 8.71 1.50 -9.08
CA LEU A 107 9.23 0.49 -10.00
C LEU A 107 8.78 0.73 -11.44
N VAL A 108 7.48 0.98 -11.66
CA VAL A 108 6.99 1.21 -13.03
C VAL A 108 7.55 2.48 -13.63
N GLY A 109 7.88 3.50 -12.82
CA GLY A 109 8.63 4.68 -13.28
C GLY A 109 10.05 4.33 -13.72
N ILE A 110 10.75 3.46 -12.98
CA ILE A 110 12.09 2.95 -13.37
C ILE A 110 11.99 2.22 -14.71
N LEU A 111 11.06 1.27 -14.84
CA LEU A 111 10.90 0.47 -16.05
C LEU A 111 10.54 1.36 -17.26
N TYR A 112 9.67 2.34 -17.06
CA TYR A 112 9.31 3.32 -18.09
C TYR A 112 10.51 4.15 -18.55
N GLN A 113 11.30 4.68 -17.60
CA GLN A 113 12.53 5.43 -17.92
C GLN A 113 13.55 4.57 -18.69
N ARG A 114 13.65 3.28 -18.35
CA ARG A 114 14.52 2.31 -19.03
C ARG A 114 13.95 1.80 -20.36
N LYS A 115 12.86 2.41 -20.86
CA LYS A 115 12.18 2.03 -22.11
C LYS A 115 11.66 0.60 -22.16
N PHE A 116 11.53 -0.06 -21.01
CA PHE A 116 11.05 -1.43 -20.93
C PHE A 116 9.67 -1.63 -21.57
N PHE A 117 8.82 -0.61 -21.50
CA PHE A 117 7.47 -0.64 -22.05
C PHE A 117 7.36 -0.31 -23.54
N GLU A 118 8.48 -0.12 -24.26
CA GLU A 118 8.48 -0.04 -25.73
C GLU A 118 8.25 -1.44 -26.36
N ASP A 119 8.86 -2.47 -25.78
CA ASP A 119 8.74 -3.86 -26.24
C ASP A 119 7.76 -4.73 -25.42
N VAL A 120 7.52 -4.33 -24.17
CA VAL A 120 6.68 -5.08 -23.23
C VAL A 120 5.40 -4.31 -22.92
N GLN A 121 4.26 -4.94 -23.16
CA GLN A 121 2.98 -4.28 -22.94
C GLN A 121 2.62 -4.23 -21.43
N PRO A 122 2.44 -3.04 -20.81
CA PRO A 122 1.91 -2.95 -19.46
C PRO A 122 0.40 -3.28 -19.44
N VAL A 123 -0.01 -4.22 -18.59
CA VAL A 123 -1.41 -4.72 -18.58
C VAL A 123 -2.12 -4.40 -17.27
N ASN A 124 -1.68 -4.99 -16.15
CA ASN A 124 -2.35 -4.83 -14.85
C ASN A 124 -1.42 -4.18 -13.83
N PHE A 125 -1.86 -3.07 -13.26
CA PHE A 125 -1.27 -2.47 -12.07
C PHE A 125 -2.26 -2.64 -10.92
N ASN A 126 -1.92 -3.49 -9.95
CA ASN A 126 -2.78 -3.75 -8.81
C ASN A 126 -2.10 -3.36 -7.49
N THR A 127 -2.89 -2.92 -6.52
CA THR A 127 -2.42 -2.77 -5.14
C THR A 127 -3.44 -3.29 -4.15
N VAL A 128 -2.97 -3.84 -3.03
CA VAL A 128 -3.83 -4.31 -1.94
C VAL A 128 -3.39 -3.67 -0.63
N ALA A 129 -4.32 -3.00 0.05
CA ALA A 129 -4.10 -2.31 1.32
C ALA A 129 -2.86 -1.39 1.32
N THR A 130 -2.65 -0.65 0.23
CA THR A 130 -1.48 0.21 0.04
C THR A 130 -1.74 1.65 0.52
N PRO A 131 -0.86 2.26 1.33
CA PRO A 131 -1.05 3.63 1.82
C PRO A 131 -0.72 4.66 0.71
N HIS A 132 -1.58 4.79 -0.29
CA HIS A 132 -1.32 5.59 -1.51
C HIS A 132 -1.06 7.08 -1.25
N ILE A 133 -1.65 7.62 -0.19
CA ILE A 133 -1.49 9.01 0.25
C ILE A 133 -0.68 9.10 1.56
N GLY A 134 0.05 8.04 1.91
CA GLY A 134 0.81 7.95 3.16
C GLY A 134 -0.05 7.58 4.37
N LEU A 135 0.56 7.61 5.55
CA LEU A 135 -0.09 7.30 6.82
C LEU A 135 -0.79 8.53 7.40
N LEU A 136 -1.91 8.28 8.06
CA LEU A 136 -2.85 9.32 8.48
C LEU A 136 -2.60 9.75 9.93
N ARG A 137 -2.99 10.98 10.23
CA ARG A 137 -3.04 11.51 11.60
C ARG A 137 -4.50 11.66 12.04
N TYR A 138 -4.80 11.26 13.26
CA TYR A 138 -6.10 11.45 13.89
C TYR A 138 -5.97 12.42 15.07
N SER A 139 -7.09 12.93 15.58
CA SER A 139 -7.11 13.96 16.64
C SER A 139 -6.68 13.46 18.02
N SER A 140 -6.30 12.18 18.18
CA SER A 140 -5.91 11.60 19.45
C SER A 140 -4.43 11.83 19.78
N ILE A 141 -4.12 11.96 21.08
CA ILE A 141 -2.75 12.11 21.59
C ILE A 141 -1.89 10.90 21.19
N LEU A 142 -2.45 9.68 21.29
CA LEU A 142 -1.76 8.46 20.89
C LEU A 142 -1.42 8.47 19.41
N SER A 143 -2.35 8.89 18.54
CA SER A 143 -2.07 9.02 17.09
C SER A 143 -0.98 10.05 16.82
N SER A 144 -0.98 11.17 17.52
CA SER A 144 0.06 12.20 17.38
C SER A 144 1.45 11.68 17.80
N LEU A 145 1.52 10.90 18.87
CA LEU A 145 2.76 10.24 19.31
C LEU A 145 3.22 9.18 18.32
N THR A 146 2.31 8.32 17.83
CA THR A 146 2.61 7.30 16.83
C THR A 146 3.09 7.93 15.51
N PHE A 147 2.50 9.05 15.09
CA PHE A 147 2.94 9.81 13.92
C PHE A 147 4.39 10.30 14.10
N ALA A 148 4.69 10.93 15.23
CA ALA A 148 6.01 11.48 15.51
C ALA A 148 7.08 10.37 15.64
N LEU A 149 6.77 9.27 16.32
CA LEU A 149 7.69 8.15 16.49
C LEU A 149 7.85 7.33 15.20
N GLY A 150 6.74 7.04 14.51
CA GLY A 150 6.74 6.25 13.29
C GLY A 150 7.55 6.89 12.17
N SER A 151 7.49 8.22 12.02
CA SER A 151 8.28 8.93 11.01
C SER A 151 9.79 8.79 11.20
N ARG A 152 10.27 8.47 12.42
CA ARG A 152 11.70 8.35 12.74
C ARG A 152 12.18 6.92 12.94
N LEU A 153 11.36 6.07 13.58
CA LEU A 153 11.69 4.69 13.93
C LEU A 153 11.64 3.73 12.74
N LEU A 154 11.06 4.17 11.62
CA LEU A 154 10.97 3.39 10.39
C LEU A 154 11.98 3.84 9.33
N SER A 155 13.03 4.58 9.72
CA SER A 155 14.07 5.09 8.81
C SER A 155 13.46 5.88 7.63
N ARG A 156 14.08 5.81 6.44
CA ARG A 156 13.64 6.49 5.21
C ARG A 156 12.21 6.12 4.82
N THR A 157 11.81 4.85 4.98
CA THR A 157 10.43 4.40 4.73
C THR A 157 9.43 5.12 5.63
N GLY A 158 9.77 5.35 6.89
CA GLY A 158 8.97 6.16 7.81
C GLY A 158 8.77 7.58 7.33
N GLU A 159 9.88 8.25 6.98
CA GLU A 159 9.85 9.62 6.48
C GLU A 159 8.93 9.76 5.25
N GLN A 160 9.03 8.81 4.32
CA GLN A 160 8.20 8.73 3.12
C GLN A 160 6.73 8.40 3.40
N PHE A 161 6.44 7.45 4.30
CA PHE A 161 5.07 7.11 4.68
C PHE A 161 4.32 8.30 5.27
N TYR A 162 4.99 9.13 6.06
CA TYR A 162 4.37 10.29 6.69
C TYR A 162 4.46 11.57 5.84
N CYS A 163 4.99 11.49 4.61
CA CYS A 163 5.22 12.63 3.71
C CYS A 163 6.03 13.75 4.38
N VAL A 164 7.03 13.38 5.18
CA VAL A 164 7.95 14.33 5.85
C VAL A 164 9.36 14.29 5.28
N ASP A 165 9.60 13.42 4.30
CA ASP A 165 10.82 13.36 3.51
C ASP A 165 10.92 14.56 2.54
N LYS A 166 12.14 14.84 2.10
CA LYS A 166 12.45 15.87 1.09
C LYS A 166 13.14 15.18 -0.08
N TRP A 167 12.35 14.52 -0.91
CA TRP A 167 12.88 13.63 -1.93
C TRP A 167 13.33 14.35 -3.20
N SER A 168 12.53 15.32 -3.67
CA SER A 168 12.91 16.15 -4.84
C SER A 168 13.84 17.31 -4.48
N SER A 169 14.51 17.91 -5.46
CA SER A 169 15.34 19.12 -5.28
C SER A 169 14.57 20.25 -4.60
N THR A 170 13.32 20.43 -5.02
CA THR A 170 12.36 21.42 -4.51
C THR A 170 11.81 21.10 -3.11
N GLY A 171 12.25 20.00 -2.49
CA GLY A 171 11.85 19.60 -1.14
C GLY A 171 10.49 18.92 -1.05
N ARG A 172 9.85 18.57 -2.18
CA ARG A 172 8.59 17.81 -2.19
C ARG A 172 8.82 16.36 -1.70
N PRO A 173 7.89 15.80 -0.91
CA PRO A 173 7.95 14.41 -0.44
C PRO A 173 7.71 13.42 -1.58
N LEU A 174 8.29 12.22 -1.48
CA LEU A 174 8.26 11.23 -2.55
C LEU A 174 6.83 10.88 -3.00
N LEU A 175 5.88 10.72 -2.06
CA LEU A 175 4.51 10.33 -2.42
C LEU A 175 3.79 11.40 -3.25
N GLU A 176 4.15 12.67 -3.06
CA GLU A 176 3.64 13.76 -3.90
C GLU A 176 4.22 13.68 -5.32
N VAL A 177 5.52 13.39 -5.44
CA VAL A 177 6.19 13.20 -6.73
C VAL A 177 5.65 11.98 -7.48
N LEU A 178 5.39 10.87 -6.78
CA LEU A 178 4.78 9.66 -7.35
C LEU A 178 3.35 9.89 -7.87
N ALA A 179 2.68 10.95 -7.42
CA ALA A 179 1.32 11.29 -7.81
C ALA A 179 1.26 12.45 -8.81
N ASP A 180 2.39 13.05 -9.17
CA ASP A 180 2.45 14.21 -10.05
C ASP A 180 2.29 13.80 -11.52
N PRO A 181 1.25 14.27 -12.25
CA PRO A 181 1.02 13.94 -13.65
C PRO A 181 2.17 14.32 -14.59
N ASN A 182 2.98 15.29 -14.19
CA ASN A 182 4.13 15.76 -14.97
C ASN A 182 5.38 14.90 -14.74
N ARG A 183 5.31 13.90 -13.86
CA ARG A 183 6.44 13.02 -13.53
C ARG A 183 6.26 11.62 -14.12
N ILE A 184 7.39 11.02 -14.45
CA ILE A 184 7.46 9.70 -15.10
C ILE A 184 6.71 8.61 -14.35
N PHE A 185 6.59 8.70 -13.02
CA PHE A 185 5.90 7.69 -12.21
C PHE A 185 4.40 7.64 -12.51
N TYR A 186 3.75 8.80 -12.56
CA TYR A 186 2.34 8.90 -12.93
C TYR A 186 2.15 8.57 -14.41
N GLN A 187 3.04 9.06 -15.28
CA GLN A 187 2.99 8.77 -16.71
C GLN A 187 3.12 7.27 -16.99
N ALA A 188 4.05 6.58 -16.33
CA ALA A 188 4.21 5.14 -16.40
C ALA A 188 2.96 4.41 -15.91
N LEU A 189 2.41 4.83 -14.76
CA LEU A 189 1.18 4.26 -14.22
C LEU A 189 0.01 4.41 -15.20
N SER A 190 -0.08 5.55 -15.91
CA SER A 190 -1.12 5.81 -16.91
C SER A 190 -1.04 4.91 -18.16
N LYS A 191 0.08 4.22 -18.39
CA LYS A 191 0.22 3.27 -19.51
C LYS A 191 -0.46 1.92 -19.25
N PHE A 192 -0.79 1.59 -18.00
CA PHE A 192 -1.42 0.32 -17.67
C PHE A 192 -2.91 0.32 -18.07
N LYS A 193 -3.32 -0.72 -18.80
CA LYS A 193 -4.70 -0.89 -19.26
C LYS A 193 -5.69 -1.05 -18.10
N ASN A 194 -5.28 -1.77 -17.07
CA ASN A 194 -6.08 -2.02 -15.87
C ASN A 194 -5.33 -1.51 -14.64
N ILE A 195 -5.87 -0.47 -14.00
CA ILE A 195 -5.40 0.00 -12.70
C ILE A 195 -6.46 -0.34 -11.66
N ARG A 196 -6.13 -1.20 -10.70
CA ARG A 196 -7.08 -1.66 -9.69
C ARG A 196 -6.49 -1.60 -8.29
N ILE A 197 -7.27 -1.08 -7.34
CA ILE A 197 -6.86 -1.03 -5.94
C ILE A 197 -7.87 -1.80 -5.08
N TYR A 198 -7.37 -2.55 -4.11
CA TYR A 198 -8.16 -3.25 -3.10
C TYR A 198 -7.91 -2.61 -1.74
N ALA A 199 -8.96 -2.07 -1.12
CA ALA A 199 -8.89 -1.41 0.16
C ALA A 199 -9.80 -2.12 1.17
N ASN A 200 -9.33 -2.26 2.40
CA ASN A 200 -10.20 -2.65 3.50
C ASN A 200 -11.15 -1.49 3.82
N ALA A 201 -12.46 -1.77 3.82
CA ALA A 201 -13.49 -0.81 4.24
C ALA A 201 -13.43 -0.56 5.76
N VAL A 202 -13.16 -1.61 6.55
CA VAL A 202 -13.15 -1.56 8.01
C VAL A 202 -11.96 -2.29 8.61
N ASN A 203 -11.63 -1.92 9.85
CA ASN A 203 -10.67 -2.58 10.73
C ASN A 203 -9.22 -2.65 10.23
N ASP A 204 -8.83 -1.96 9.16
CA ASP A 204 -7.41 -1.87 8.80
C ASP A 204 -6.74 -0.79 9.64
N MET A 205 -6.14 -1.22 10.75
CA MET A 205 -5.45 -0.33 11.68
C MET A 205 -4.07 0.12 11.16
N THR A 206 -3.54 -0.54 10.12
CA THR A 206 -2.21 -0.25 9.58
C THR A 206 -2.32 0.75 8.43
N VAL A 207 -3.23 0.48 7.50
CA VAL A 207 -3.51 1.28 6.31
C VAL A 207 -5.02 1.52 6.23
N PRO A 208 -5.52 2.56 6.93
CA PRO A 208 -6.96 2.84 6.98
C PRO A 208 -7.57 3.10 5.60
N TYR A 209 -8.90 2.93 5.50
CA TYR A 209 -9.68 3.07 4.27
C TYR A 209 -9.29 4.30 3.44
N THR A 210 -9.26 5.49 4.06
CA THR A 210 -9.01 6.76 3.36
C THR A 210 -7.70 6.75 2.56
N THR A 211 -6.65 6.11 3.09
CA THR A 211 -5.37 6.03 2.38
C THR A 211 -5.30 4.87 1.38
N ALA A 212 -5.89 3.72 1.72
CA ALA A 212 -5.95 2.58 0.82
C ALA A 212 -6.83 2.84 -0.41
N ALA A 213 -7.95 3.54 -0.23
CA ALA A 213 -8.95 3.83 -1.26
C ALA A 213 -8.72 5.17 -1.96
N ILE A 214 -7.73 5.97 -1.56
CA ILE A 214 -7.46 7.30 -2.15
C ILE A 214 -8.69 8.20 -2.02
N GLU A 215 -9.19 8.37 -0.80
CA GLU A 215 -10.39 9.16 -0.50
C GLU A 215 -10.07 10.31 0.45
N LEU A 216 -10.97 11.31 0.51
CA LEU A 216 -10.84 12.43 1.45
C LEU A 216 -11.49 12.17 2.80
N GLN A 217 -12.47 11.26 2.85
CA GLN A 217 -13.30 10.98 4.01
C GLN A 217 -13.49 9.47 4.15
N ASP A 218 -13.77 9.03 5.37
CA ASP A 218 -14.09 7.64 5.67
C ASP A 218 -15.59 7.50 5.91
N PRO A 219 -16.37 6.89 4.98
CA PRO A 219 -17.80 6.68 5.19
C PRO A 219 -18.08 5.60 6.24
N PHE A 220 -17.11 4.75 6.57
CA PHE A 220 -17.25 3.65 7.54
C PHE A 220 -16.92 4.08 8.98
N ALA A 221 -16.24 5.21 9.15
CA ALA A 221 -15.89 5.75 10.47
C ALA A 221 -17.12 6.02 11.36
N ASP A 222 -18.24 6.41 10.74
CA ASP A 222 -19.51 6.74 11.40
C ASP A 222 -20.60 5.70 11.11
N MET A 223 -20.23 4.45 10.78
CA MET A 223 -21.17 3.37 10.42
C MET A 223 -22.22 3.11 11.51
N SER A 224 -21.81 3.21 12.79
CA SER A 224 -22.69 3.01 13.95
C SER A 224 -23.79 4.07 14.12
N THR A 225 -23.64 5.25 13.49
CA THR A 225 -24.59 6.36 13.57
C THR A 225 -25.33 6.59 12.24
N THR A 226 -24.73 6.22 11.12
CA THR A 226 -25.32 6.36 9.78
C THR A 226 -26.27 5.22 9.42
N GLY A 227 -26.09 4.02 9.99
CA GLY A 227 -26.87 2.84 9.63
C GLY A 227 -26.58 2.33 8.23
N LEU A 228 -25.37 2.58 7.71
CA LEU A 228 -24.92 2.13 6.40
C LEU A 228 -25.17 0.63 6.21
N GLU A 229 -25.95 0.28 5.19
CA GLU A 229 -26.19 -1.08 4.75
C GLU A 229 -25.18 -1.44 3.65
N ILE A 230 -24.56 -2.61 3.79
CA ILE A 230 -23.47 -3.08 2.93
C ILE A 230 -23.89 -4.41 2.33
N ASP A 231 -24.02 -4.45 1.01
CA ASP A 231 -24.24 -5.69 0.27
C ASP A 231 -22.90 -6.23 -0.21
N LEU A 232 -22.71 -7.53 -0.06
CA LEU A 232 -21.46 -8.22 -0.43
C LEU A 232 -21.67 -9.04 -1.70
N GLN A 233 -20.64 -9.07 -2.54
CA GLN A 233 -20.62 -9.90 -3.73
C GLN A 233 -20.65 -11.38 -3.32
N GLU A 234 -21.69 -12.11 -3.74
CA GLU A 234 -21.91 -13.51 -3.34
C GLU A 234 -20.71 -14.41 -3.66
N ASN A 235 -20.16 -14.27 -4.87
CA ASN A 235 -19.04 -15.09 -5.37
C ASN A 235 -17.67 -14.67 -4.82
N TYR A 236 -17.55 -13.48 -4.24
CA TYR A 236 -16.27 -12.88 -3.83
C TYR A 236 -16.33 -12.24 -2.44
N CYS A 237 -17.20 -12.72 -1.56
CA CYS A 237 -17.23 -12.30 -0.16
C CYS A 237 -15.80 -12.36 0.43
N PRO A 238 -15.25 -11.24 0.93
CA PRO A 238 -15.93 -10.10 1.55
C PRO A 238 -15.98 -8.80 0.70
N LEU A 239 -15.92 -8.88 -0.64
CA LEU A 239 -16.00 -7.68 -1.47
C LEU A 239 -17.39 -7.04 -1.42
N ILE A 240 -17.42 -5.71 -1.33
CA ILE A 240 -18.63 -4.89 -1.33
C ILE A 240 -19.14 -4.76 -2.77
N GLU A 241 -20.45 -4.97 -2.96
CA GLU A 241 -21.17 -4.76 -4.21
C GLU A 241 -21.85 -3.38 -4.23
N SER A 242 -22.63 -3.08 -3.18
CA SER A 242 -23.34 -1.81 -3.01
C SER A 242 -23.30 -1.30 -1.58
N MET A 243 -23.45 0.02 -1.45
CA MET A 243 -23.50 0.73 -0.18
C MET A 243 -24.72 1.63 -0.17
N THR A 244 -25.63 1.42 0.77
CA THR A 244 -26.87 2.20 0.87
C THR A 244 -26.95 2.88 2.24
N VAL A 245 -27.11 4.21 2.23
CA VAL A 245 -27.36 4.97 3.46
C VAL A 245 -28.87 5.15 3.60
N PRO A 246 -29.52 4.60 4.65
CA PRO A 246 -30.93 4.78 4.86
C PRO A 246 -31.28 6.27 5.09
N PRO A 247 -32.45 6.73 4.61
CA PRO A 247 -32.83 8.15 4.68
C PRO A 247 -33.05 8.67 6.11
N SER A 248 -33.30 7.79 7.06
CA SER A 248 -33.35 8.09 8.49
C SER A 248 -32.24 7.32 9.21
N PRO A 249 -31.30 8.01 9.89
CA PRO A 249 -30.28 7.32 10.67
C PRO A 249 -30.95 6.49 11.78
N PRO A 250 -30.44 5.28 12.07
CA PRO A 250 -30.96 4.49 13.18
C PRO A 250 -30.78 5.26 14.50
N PRO A 251 -31.68 5.07 15.47
CA PRO A 251 -31.52 5.70 16.78
C PRO A 251 -30.17 5.29 17.36
N PRO A 252 -29.36 6.26 17.87
CA PRO A 252 -28.07 5.93 18.44
C PRO A 252 -28.26 4.90 19.57
N PRO A 253 -27.39 3.88 19.67
CA PRO A 253 -27.51 2.90 20.73
C PRO A 253 -27.47 3.62 22.08
N PRO A 254 -28.37 3.28 23.03
CA PRO A 254 -28.44 3.97 24.30
C PRO A 254 -27.09 3.86 25.01
N SER A 255 -26.50 5.00 25.38
CA SER A 255 -25.26 5.00 26.16
C SER A 255 -25.50 4.21 27.45
N PRO A 256 -24.67 3.19 27.77
CA PRO A 256 -24.89 2.43 28.98
C PRO A 256 -24.80 3.37 30.18
N ARG A 257 -25.79 3.31 31.08
CA ARG A 257 -25.76 4.08 32.32
C ARG A 257 -24.46 3.78 33.07
N LEU A 258 -23.80 4.81 33.60
CA LEU A 258 -22.58 4.65 34.40
C LEU A 258 -22.81 3.59 35.48
N LEU A 259 -21.84 2.69 35.66
CA LEU A 259 -21.88 1.57 36.64
C LEU A 259 -22.97 0.51 36.41
N SER A 260 -23.68 0.52 35.27
CA SER A 260 -24.60 -0.58 34.90
C SER A 260 -23.83 -1.85 34.52
N LEU A 261 -24.50 -3.01 34.58
CA LEU A 261 -23.98 -4.27 34.04
C LEU A 261 -23.53 -4.13 32.56
N ALA A 262 -24.21 -3.31 31.75
CA ALA A 262 -23.81 -3.00 30.39
C ALA A 262 -22.52 -2.15 30.32
N TRP A 263 -22.34 -1.22 31.26
CA TRP A 263 -21.10 -0.44 31.41
C TRP A 263 -19.93 -1.33 31.84
N PHE A 264 -20.12 -2.24 32.81
CA PHE A 264 -19.09 -3.22 33.18
C PHE A 264 -18.80 -4.23 32.07
N LYS A 265 -19.82 -4.68 31.32
CA LYS A 265 -19.63 -5.56 30.14
C LYS A 265 -18.77 -4.91 29.05
N ARG A 266 -18.79 -3.57 28.93
CA ARG A 266 -17.90 -2.80 28.04
C ARG A 266 -16.42 -2.96 28.41
N PHE A 267 -16.10 -3.16 29.69
CA PHE A 267 -14.74 -3.45 30.17
C PHE A 267 -14.45 -4.95 30.30
N SER A 268 -15.49 -5.79 30.35
CA SER A 268 -15.36 -7.25 30.47
C SER A 268 -15.09 -7.96 29.13
N SER A 269 -15.38 -7.34 27.98
CA SER A 269 -15.10 -7.93 26.65
C SER A 269 -13.64 -7.80 26.23
N THR A 270 -12.85 -6.95 26.91
CA THR A 270 -11.42 -6.78 26.68
C THR A 270 -10.61 -7.78 27.48
N ARG A 271 -10.71 -9.08 27.15
CA ARG A 271 -9.59 -9.99 27.47
C ARG A 271 -8.34 -9.40 26.80
N PRO A 272 -7.18 -9.32 27.50
CA PRO A 272 -5.94 -8.88 26.85
C PRO A 272 -5.73 -9.71 25.59
N PHE A 273 -5.57 -9.05 24.44
CA PHE A 273 -5.37 -9.76 23.19
C PHE A 273 -4.02 -10.45 23.23
N LEU A 274 -4.06 -11.74 23.54
CA LEU A 274 -2.93 -12.63 23.41
C LEU A 274 -3.05 -13.34 22.07
N PRO A 275 -2.00 -13.33 21.22
CA PRO A 275 -2.02 -14.12 20.00
C PRO A 275 -2.23 -15.60 20.34
N PRO A 276 -2.73 -16.44 19.40
CA PRO A 276 -3.16 -17.81 19.70
C PRO A 276 -2.12 -18.64 20.46
N PHE A 277 -0.83 -18.44 20.17
CA PHE A 277 0.28 -19.14 20.81
C PHE A 277 0.57 -18.70 22.27
N LEU A 278 -0.05 -17.63 22.76
CA LEU A 278 0.03 -17.16 24.16
C LEU A 278 -1.29 -17.38 24.92
N GLN A 279 -2.30 -18.00 24.31
CA GLN A 279 -3.57 -18.30 24.96
C GLN A 279 -3.51 -19.63 25.73
N PHE A 280 -2.79 -19.63 26.86
CA PHE A 280 -2.68 -20.82 27.70
C PHE A 280 -4.01 -21.18 28.38
N ARG A 281 -4.17 -22.46 28.75
CA ARG A 281 -5.30 -22.94 29.57
C ARG A 281 -5.01 -22.72 31.06
N PHE A 282 -6.05 -22.76 31.88
CA PHE A 282 -5.90 -22.74 33.34
C PHE A 282 -5.06 -23.92 33.84
N PRO A 283 -4.15 -23.74 34.83
CA PRO A 283 -3.88 -22.49 35.57
C PRO A 283 -2.81 -21.58 34.95
N PHE A 284 -2.14 -22.03 33.88
CA PHE A 284 -1.01 -21.30 33.27
C PHE A 284 -1.38 -19.92 32.72
N ASN A 285 -2.64 -19.71 32.33
CA ASN A 285 -3.13 -18.38 31.94
C ASN A 285 -3.01 -17.34 33.07
N ILE A 286 -3.21 -17.72 34.33
CA ILE A 286 -3.07 -16.81 35.47
C ILE A 286 -1.62 -16.37 35.63
N LEU A 287 -0.68 -17.32 35.54
CA LEU A 287 0.76 -17.02 35.60
C LEU A 287 1.17 -16.04 34.48
N LEU A 288 0.63 -16.20 33.28
CA LEU A 288 0.85 -15.25 32.20
C LEU A 288 0.30 -13.86 32.54
N TYR A 289 -0.95 -13.76 33.03
CA TYR A 289 -1.54 -12.46 33.37
C TYR A 289 -0.79 -11.74 34.49
N VAL A 290 -0.33 -12.46 35.51
CA VAL A 290 0.47 -11.90 36.61
C VAL A 290 1.85 -11.42 36.11
N SER A 291 2.41 -12.05 35.08
CA SER A 291 3.71 -11.63 34.51
C SER A 291 3.60 -10.53 33.45
N LEU A 292 2.41 -10.23 32.90
CA LEU A 292 2.21 -9.18 31.89
C LEU A 292 2.78 -7.79 32.28
N PRO A 293 2.63 -7.28 33.52
CA PRO A 293 3.20 -5.99 33.91
C PRO A 293 4.73 -5.91 33.80
N LEU A 294 5.43 -7.06 33.85
CA LEU A 294 6.87 -7.15 33.62
C LEU A 294 7.19 -7.43 32.14
N LEU A 295 6.47 -8.37 31.53
CA LEU A 295 6.69 -8.78 30.15
C LEU A 295 6.40 -7.67 29.14
N ILE A 296 5.37 -6.85 29.38
CA ILE A 296 4.98 -5.77 28.46
C ILE A 296 6.10 -4.71 28.36
N PRO A 297 6.62 -4.11 29.44
CA PRO A 297 7.74 -3.18 29.36
C PRO A 297 8.98 -3.78 28.70
N VAL A 298 9.33 -5.03 29.01
CA VAL A 298 10.46 -5.74 28.39
C VAL A 298 10.22 -5.93 26.89
N ALA A 299 9.02 -6.35 26.48
CA ALA A 299 8.68 -6.51 25.07
C ALA A 299 8.69 -5.17 24.32
N ILE A 300 8.19 -4.09 24.93
CA ILE A 300 8.26 -2.74 24.36
C ILE A 300 9.72 -2.30 24.20
N LEU A 301 10.56 -2.49 25.23
CA LEU A 301 11.97 -2.14 25.17
C LEU A 301 12.70 -2.91 24.07
N THR A 302 12.47 -4.22 23.98
CA THR A 302 13.04 -5.07 22.92
C THR A 302 12.57 -4.65 21.52
N ALA A 303 11.29 -4.27 21.36
CA ALA A 303 10.78 -3.77 20.10
C ALA A 303 11.43 -2.42 19.72
N LEU A 304 11.57 -1.50 20.67
CA LEU A 304 12.22 -0.20 20.46
C LEU A 304 13.71 -0.35 20.13
N THR A 305 14.43 -1.24 20.81
CA THR A 305 15.84 -1.51 20.49
C THR A 305 15.98 -2.12 19.11
N HIS A 306 15.12 -3.07 18.74
CA HIS A 306 15.09 -3.62 17.38
C HIS A 306 14.83 -2.53 16.33
N PHE A 307 13.82 -1.68 16.50
CA PHE A 307 13.55 -0.57 15.57
C PHE A 307 14.71 0.42 15.46
N ALA A 308 15.38 0.73 16.57
CA ALA A 308 16.56 1.59 16.56
C ALA A 308 17.73 0.96 15.81
N LEU A 309 18.01 -0.33 16.04
CA LEU A 309 19.07 -1.07 15.35
C LEU A 309 18.78 -1.22 13.85
N ALA A 310 17.55 -1.56 13.48
CA ALA A 310 17.11 -1.66 12.08
C ALA A 310 17.21 -0.31 11.38
N THR A 311 16.78 0.79 12.02
CA THR A 311 16.93 2.15 11.51
C THR A 311 18.40 2.51 11.29
N HIS A 312 19.26 2.23 12.27
CA HIS A 312 20.70 2.51 12.14
C HIS A 312 21.33 1.70 11.00
N SER A 313 21.02 0.41 10.90
CA SER A 313 21.49 -0.48 9.84
C SER A 313 21.04 0.02 8.46
N SER A 314 19.77 0.41 8.33
CA SER A 314 19.20 0.99 7.12
C SER A 314 19.90 2.28 6.71
N ARG A 315 20.07 3.24 7.62
CA ARG A 315 20.76 4.51 7.31
C ARG A 315 22.21 4.27 6.87
N ARG A 316 22.89 3.28 7.45
CA ARG A 316 24.25 2.88 7.02
C ARG A 316 24.23 2.31 5.60
N ARG A 317 23.28 1.41 5.28
CA ARG A 317 23.12 0.85 3.92
C ARG A 317 22.80 1.93 2.90
N ILE A 318 21.82 2.78 3.17
CA ILE A 318 21.45 3.90 2.29
C ILE A 318 22.67 4.79 2.02
N LYS A 319 23.45 5.14 3.04
CA LYS A 319 24.66 5.96 2.86
C LYS A 319 25.71 5.31 1.97
N LEU A 320 25.83 3.97 1.98
CA LEU A 320 26.70 3.24 1.07
C LEU A 320 26.12 3.25 -0.35
N LEU A 321 24.83 2.94 -0.48
CA LEU A 321 24.13 2.95 -1.77
C LEU A 321 24.18 4.32 -2.44
N GLU A 322 24.01 5.41 -1.70
CA GLU A 322 24.09 6.79 -2.19
C GLU A 322 25.51 7.18 -2.63
N LYS A 323 26.55 6.60 -2.02
CA LYS A 323 27.94 6.79 -2.47
C LYS A 323 28.25 6.06 -3.77
N ASP A 324 27.66 4.89 -3.97
CA ASP A 324 27.86 4.06 -5.18
C ASP A 324 26.92 4.48 -6.33
N ALA A 325 25.88 5.26 -6.03
CA ALA A 325 24.87 5.72 -6.97
C ALA A 325 25.39 6.58 -8.16
N PRO A 326 26.40 7.47 -8.02
CA PRO A 326 26.90 8.27 -9.12
C PRO A 326 27.43 7.43 -10.29
N ALA A 327 27.82 6.17 -10.04
CA ALA A 327 28.40 5.28 -11.04
C ALA A 327 27.36 4.54 -11.92
N HIS A 328 26.08 4.47 -11.53
CA HIS A 328 25.10 3.54 -12.14
C HIS A 328 23.84 4.19 -12.74
N GLY A 329 23.79 5.52 -12.92
CA GLY A 329 22.69 6.16 -13.66
C GLY A 329 21.29 5.93 -13.07
N ARG A 330 21.16 5.91 -11.74
CA ARG A 330 19.91 5.62 -11.01
C ARG A 330 18.84 6.70 -11.21
N LEU A 331 17.57 6.32 -11.09
CA LEU A 331 16.46 7.17 -11.50
C LEU A 331 16.35 8.47 -10.69
N SER A 332 16.51 8.39 -9.37
CA SER A 332 16.48 9.57 -8.49
C SER A 332 17.55 10.61 -8.87
N HIS A 333 18.73 10.15 -9.26
CA HIS A 333 19.83 11.02 -9.67
C HIS A 333 19.57 11.65 -11.04
N VAL A 334 19.08 10.87 -12.00
CA VAL A 334 18.69 11.40 -13.32
C VAL A 334 17.62 12.47 -13.17
N LEU A 335 16.62 12.23 -12.33
CA LEU A 335 15.57 13.21 -12.05
C LEU A 335 16.11 14.46 -11.34
N ALA A 336 16.98 14.30 -10.34
CA ALA A 336 17.58 15.44 -9.64
C ALA A 336 18.46 16.30 -10.58
N GLN A 337 19.20 15.68 -11.50
CA GLN A 337 19.98 16.40 -12.51
C GLN A 337 19.10 17.19 -13.46
N LEU A 338 18.00 16.58 -13.94
CA LEU A 338 17.03 17.25 -14.81
C LEU A 338 16.33 18.40 -14.09
N GLU A 339 15.93 18.19 -12.82
CA GLU A 339 15.34 19.25 -11.99
C GLU A 339 16.29 20.41 -11.82
N LYS A 340 17.56 20.14 -11.49
CA LYS A 340 18.58 21.18 -11.35
C LYS A 340 18.81 21.94 -12.66
N GLN A 341 18.88 21.24 -13.80
CA GLN A 341 19.03 21.89 -15.11
C GLN A 341 17.85 22.78 -15.46
N VAL A 342 16.62 22.36 -15.12
CA VAL A 342 15.43 23.17 -15.31
C VAL A 342 15.43 24.36 -14.36
N GLU A 343 15.80 24.18 -13.09
CA GLU A 343 15.93 25.27 -12.12
C GLU A 343 16.99 26.29 -12.58
N ASP A 344 18.16 25.83 -13.03
CA ASP A 344 19.23 26.68 -13.55
C ASP A 344 18.75 27.45 -14.79
N ALA A 345 18.07 26.79 -15.74
CA ALA A 345 17.51 27.43 -16.93
C ALA A 345 16.38 28.42 -16.58
N VAL A 346 15.48 28.06 -15.65
CA VAL A 346 14.39 28.94 -15.20
C VAL A 346 14.95 30.13 -14.43
N ALA A 347 16.00 29.96 -13.62
CA ALA A 347 16.68 31.06 -12.96
C ALA A 347 17.31 32.02 -13.99
N GLU A 348 17.92 31.51 -15.07
CA GLU A 348 18.40 32.32 -16.19
C GLU A 348 17.24 33.06 -16.92
N PHE A 349 16.07 32.44 -17.04
CA PHE A 349 14.87 33.07 -17.65
C PHE A 349 14.16 34.08 -16.72
N ILE A 350 14.15 33.85 -15.40
CA ILE A 350 13.57 34.76 -14.41
C ILE A 350 14.45 36.01 -14.23
N ASP A 351 15.78 35.89 -14.38
CA ASP A 351 16.67 37.05 -14.43
C ASP A 351 16.45 37.91 -15.70
N SER A 352 15.56 37.47 -16.62
CA SER A 352 15.18 38.18 -17.84
C SER A 352 13.68 38.48 -17.98
N SER A 353 12.83 38.17 -17.00
CA SER A 353 11.39 38.55 -17.04
C SER A 353 10.67 38.46 -15.69
N ASP A 354 9.96 39.55 -15.32
CA ASP A 354 9.00 39.60 -14.20
C ASP A 354 7.74 38.76 -14.52
N PRO A 355 7.21 37.93 -13.59
CA PRO A 355 5.99 37.16 -13.84
C PRO A 355 4.78 37.64 -13.01
N ASP A 356 3.68 37.92 -13.71
CA ASP A 356 2.33 38.04 -13.17
C ASP A 356 1.68 36.66 -12.96
N GLU A 357 1.04 36.47 -11.81
CA GLU A 357 0.28 35.28 -11.41
C GLU A 357 -1.18 35.31 -11.94
N ASN A 358 -1.66 34.18 -12.45
CA ASN A 358 -2.84 33.42 -11.95
C ASN A 358 -3.48 32.57 -13.05
N GLU A 359 -3.84 31.32 -12.72
CA GLU A 359 -5.22 30.83 -12.84
C GLU A 359 -5.35 29.36 -12.37
N ALA A 360 -6.33 29.12 -11.50
CA ALA A 360 -6.72 27.79 -11.03
C ALA A 360 -8.08 27.41 -11.64
N SER A 361 -8.11 26.32 -12.40
CA SER A 361 -9.33 25.69 -12.94
C SER A 361 -9.73 24.50 -12.08
N SER A 362 -11.00 24.45 -11.65
CA SER A 362 -11.60 23.38 -10.85
C SER A 362 -12.76 22.71 -11.61
N SER A 363 -12.83 21.37 -11.53
CA SER A 363 -13.92 20.53 -12.03
C SER A 363 -14.44 19.63 -10.89
N PRO A 364 -15.70 19.17 -10.91
CA PRO A 364 -16.47 18.90 -9.69
C PRO A 364 -16.33 17.45 -9.17
N PRO A 365 -16.46 17.19 -7.86
CA PRO A 365 -16.64 15.84 -7.33
C PRO A 365 -18.12 15.40 -7.30
N LEU A 366 -18.32 14.08 -7.37
CA LEU A 366 -19.62 13.41 -7.27
C LEU A 366 -20.43 13.84 -6.04
N HIS A 367 -21.69 14.18 -6.28
CA HIS A 367 -22.67 14.59 -5.28
C HIS A 367 -23.08 13.43 -4.36
N ILE A 368 -22.77 13.53 -3.06
CA ILE A 368 -23.52 12.85 -1.99
C ILE A 368 -24.49 13.90 -1.42
N LYS A 369 -25.80 13.64 -1.49
CA LYS A 369 -26.83 14.51 -0.89
C LYS A 369 -26.93 14.22 0.61
N GLY A 370 -26.46 15.16 1.43
CA GLY A 370 -26.68 15.18 2.89
C GLY A 370 -25.95 16.36 3.53
N LYS A 371 -26.58 17.05 4.49
CA LYS A 371 -25.94 18.14 5.25
C LYS A 371 -24.78 17.57 6.09
N PRO A 372 -23.56 18.14 6.07
CA PRO A 372 -22.47 17.66 6.91
C PRO A 372 -22.74 18.05 8.37
N GLY A 373 -22.88 17.04 9.23
CA GLY A 373 -22.79 17.21 10.68
C GLY A 373 -21.38 17.62 11.11
N LYS A 374 -21.19 17.98 12.39
CA LYS A 374 -19.87 18.29 12.96
C LYS A 374 -18.85 17.18 12.63
N PRO A 375 -17.58 17.53 12.31
CA PRO A 375 -16.56 16.53 11.98
C PRO A 375 -16.36 15.58 13.17
N SER A 376 -16.62 14.30 12.93
CA SER A 376 -16.40 13.21 13.89
C SER A 376 -14.91 13.06 14.19
N SER A 377 -14.55 12.83 15.46
CA SER A 377 -13.15 12.55 15.85
C SER A 377 -12.59 11.27 15.23
N ALA A 378 -13.44 10.46 14.60
CA ALA A 378 -13.06 9.27 13.85
C ALA A 378 -12.53 9.58 12.45
N GLN A 379 -12.74 10.79 11.92
CA GLN A 379 -12.24 11.19 10.60
C GLN A 379 -10.75 11.56 10.66
N PRO A 380 -9.94 11.20 9.64
CA PRO A 380 -8.53 11.55 9.59
C PRO A 380 -8.31 13.04 9.27
N ILE A 381 -7.18 13.57 9.75
CA ILE A 381 -6.73 14.93 9.46
C ILE A 381 -5.72 14.87 8.30
N LEU A 382 -6.18 15.17 7.08
CA LEU A 382 -5.35 15.16 5.87
C LEU A 382 -4.56 16.46 5.70
N SER A 383 -3.26 16.32 5.39
CA SER A 383 -2.40 17.46 5.03
C SER A 383 -2.72 18.01 3.62
N PRO A 384 -2.31 19.26 3.30
CA PRO A 384 -2.45 19.79 1.94
C PRO A 384 -1.78 18.91 0.88
N VAL A 385 -0.62 18.34 1.18
CA VAL A 385 0.09 17.38 0.31
C VAL A 385 -0.80 16.17 0.03
N GLN A 386 -1.38 15.57 1.07
CA GLN A 386 -2.25 14.39 0.92
C GLN A 386 -3.48 14.70 0.07
N LYS A 387 -4.10 15.87 0.27
CA LYS A 387 -5.24 16.31 -0.56
C LYS A 387 -4.86 16.46 -2.04
N ARG A 388 -3.67 16.99 -2.35
CA ARG A 388 -3.15 17.07 -3.72
C ARG A 388 -2.92 15.68 -4.32
N ILE A 389 -2.34 14.75 -3.55
CA ILE A 389 -2.14 13.36 -3.97
C ILE A 389 -3.50 12.72 -4.31
N VAL A 390 -4.50 12.85 -3.43
CA VAL A 390 -5.86 12.33 -3.66
C VAL A 390 -6.46 12.91 -4.95
N ALA A 391 -6.40 14.24 -5.11
CA ALA A 391 -6.94 14.92 -6.28
C ALA A 391 -6.26 14.49 -7.59
N SER A 392 -4.96 14.21 -7.54
CA SER A 392 -4.20 13.79 -8.72
C SER A 392 -4.48 12.32 -9.07
N LEU A 393 -4.35 11.40 -8.12
CA LEU A 393 -4.51 9.97 -8.38
C LEU A 393 -5.93 9.59 -8.81
N ASN A 394 -6.96 10.29 -8.31
CA ASN A 394 -8.34 10.06 -8.73
C ASN A 394 -8.65 10.53 -10.17
N LYS A 395 -7.70 11.17 -10.87
CA LYS A 395 -7.82 11.44 -12.32
C LYS A 395 -7.46 10.22 -13.18
N LEU A 396 -6.77 9.23 -12.63
CA LEU A 396 -6.51 7.96 -13.30
C LEU A 396 -7.79 7.11 -13.33
N PRO A 397 -7.97 6.23 -14.33
CA PRO A 397 -9.12 5.32 -14.41
C PRO A 397 -8.98 4.14 -13.44
N ILE A 398 -8.86 4.44 -12.13
CA ILE A 398 -8.65 3.44 -11.07
C ILE A 398 -9.97 2.76 -10.73
N LYS A 399 -9.99 1.42 -10.84
CA LYS A 399 -11.08 0.60 -10.29
C LYS A 399 -10.82 0.34 -8.80
N LYS A 400 -11.71 0.81 -7.94
CA LYS A 400 -11.59 0.66 -6.48
C LYS A 400 -12.48 -0.46 -5.99
N GLU A 401 -11.88 -1.50 -5.44
CA GLU A 401 -12.56 -2.65 -4.84
C GLU A 401 -12.44 -2.56 -3.31
N LEU A 402 -13.57 -2.66 -2.60
CA LEU A 402 -13.62 -2.50 -1.16
C LEU A 402 -13.93 -3.84 -0.50
N ALA A 403 -13.15 -4.21 0.53
CA ALA A 403 -13.34 -5.44 1.29
C ALA A 403 -13.89 -5.14 2.69
N TYR A 404 -15.09 -5.65 2.99
CA TYR A 404 -15.71 -5.52 4.31
C TYR A 404 -15.32 -6.69 5.21
N ILE A 405 -14.13 -6.61 5.82
CA ILE A 405 -13.61 -7.64 6.73
C ILE A 405 -13.86 -7.21 8.18
N ASP A 406 -15.09 -7.44 8.66
CA ASP A 406 -15.48 -7.18 10.04
C ASP A 406 -14.95 -8.25 11.02
N GLY A 407 -15.27 -8.21 12.32
CA GLY A 407 -14.98 -9.30 13.26
C GLY A 407 -13.50 -9.66 13.51
N VAL A 408 -12.56 -8.96 12.88
CA VAL A 408 -11.10 -9.08 13.12
C VAL A 408 -10.57 -7.76 13.65
N ARG A 409 -9.56 -7.83 14.52
CA ARG A 409 -8.97 -6.62 15.10
C ARG A 409 -8.20 -5.78 14.08
N ASN A 410 -7.48 -6.45 13.18
CA ASN A 410 -6.75 -5.80 12.10
C ASN A 410 -6.92 -6.59 10.80
N SER A 411 -7.65 -6.04 9.83
CA SER A 411 -7.91 -6.68 8.53
C SER A 411 -6.73 -6.60 7.56
N HIS A 412 -5.69 -5.81 7.88
CA HIS A 412 -4.54 -5.58 7.01
C HIS A 412 -3.90 -6.85 6.46
N ALA A 413 -3.58 -7.81 7.33
CA ALA A 413 -2.99 -9.09 6.93
C ALA A 413 -4.03 -10.08 6.38
N THR A 414 -5.29 -9.87 6.73
CA THR A 414 -6.40 -10.78 6.38
C THR A 414 -6.77 -10.61 4.91
N ILE A 415 -6.79 -9.39 4.37
CA ILE A 415 -7.14 -9.11 2.97
C ILE A 415 -6.26 -9.84 1.93
N VAL A 416 -5.02 -10.23 2.30
CA VAL A 416 -4.10 -11.01 1.45
C VAL A 416 -3.87 -12.44 1.93
N CYS A 417 -4.68 -12.95 2.85
CA CYS A 417 -4.52 -14.29 3.42
C CYS A 417 -3.08 -14.57 3.93
N ARG A 418 -2.46 -13.56 4.58
CA ARG A 418 -1.00 -13.51 4.78
C ARG A 418 -0.38 -14.75 5.45
N ASP A 419 -1.07 -15.31 6.43
CA ASP A 419 -0.59 -16.45 7.23
C ASP A 419 -1.80 -17.26 7.73
N VAL A 420 -2.41 -18.01 6.82
CA VAL A 420 -3.59 -18.84 7.12
C VAL A 420 -3.26 -20.06 7.98
N LYS A 421 -1.98 -20.44 8.09
CA LYS A 421 -1.54 -21.58 8.91
C LYS A 421 -1.54 -21.22 10.40
N ARG A 422 -1.04 -20.04 10.75
CA ARG A 422 -0.99 -19.57 12.15
C ARG A 422 -2.27 -18.83 12.56
N PHE A 423 -2.92 -18.17 11.61
CA PHE A 423 -4.10 -17.35 11.83
C PHE A 423 -5.18 -17.71 10.82
N ASP A 424 -5.98 -18.74 11.12
CA ASP A 424 -7.02 -19.24 10.21
C ASP A 424 -8.01 -18.15 9.76
N PHE A 425 -8.31 -17.18 10.63
CA PHE A 425 -9.15 -16.03 10.27
C PHE A 425 -8.61 -15.18 9.11
N HIS A 426 -7.32 -15.30 8.75
CA HIS A 426 -6.79 -14.68 7.54
C HIS A 426 -7.44 -15.21 6.26
N ARG A 427 -8.02 -16.41 6.25
CA ARG A 427 -8.76 -16.96 5.08
C ARG A 427 -9.96 -16.11 4.67
N ARG A 428 -10.44 -15.25 5.56
CA ARG A 428 -11.55 -14.34 5.25
C ARG A 428 -11.27 -13.38 4.10
N GLY A 429 -10.00 -13.14 3.74
CA GLY A 429 -9.65 -12.35 2.55
C GLY A 429 -9.64 -13.15 1.24
N GLU A 430 -9.91 -14.46 1.25
CA GLU A 430 -9.71 -15.31 0.07
C GLU A 430 -10.59 -14.88 -1.13
N GLY A 431 -11.80 -14.39 -0.87
CA GLY A 431 -12.67 -13.84 -1.93
C GLY A 431 -12.04 -12.64 -2.66
N VAL A 432 -11.27 -11.81 -1.95
CA VAL A 432 -10.52 -10.69 -2.54
C VAL A 432 -9.45 -11.21 -3.50
N LEU A 433 -8.70 -12.24 -3.10
CA LEU A 433 -7.66 -12.84 -3.93
C LEU A 433 -8.23 -13.56 -5.15
N LYS A 434 -9.36 -14.26 -4.99
CA LYS A 434 -10.08 -14.90 -6.10
C LYS A 434 -10.60 -13.87 -7.11
N HIS A 435 -11.23 -12.79 -6.64
CA HIS A 435 -11.67 -11.71 -7.52
C HIS A 435 -10.49 -11.06 -8.26
N TRP A 436 -9.39 -10.80 -7.56
CA TRP A 436 -8.18 -10.26 -8.16
C TRP A 436 -7.61 -11.16 -9.25
N ALA A 437 -7.49 -12.46 -8.97
CA ALA A 437 -6.99 -13.42 -9.94
C ALA A 437 -7.92 -13.58 -11.15
N ASN A 438 -9.24 -13.61 -10.94
CA ASN A 438 -10.22 -13.68 -12.02
C ASN A 438 -10.21 -12.42 -12.88
N SER A 439 -10.14 -11.24 -12.25
CA SER A 439 -10.02 -9.93 -12.90
C SER A 439 -8.68 -9.69 -13.61
N PHE A 440 -7.67 -10.53 -13.38
CA PHE A 440 -6.37 -10.40 -14.00
C PHE A 440 -6.46 -10.69 -15.50
N THR A 441 -6.13 -9.69 -16.32
CA THR A 441 -6.04 -9.87 -17.78
C THR A 441 -4.70 -10.51 -18.10
N LEU A 442 -4.73 -11.76 -18.55
CA LEU A 442 -3.54 -12.49 -19.02
C LEU A 442 -3.05 -11.91 -20.34
#